data_AF-A0A0E3YW76-F1
#
_entry.id   AF-A0A0E3YW76-F1
#
_cell.length_a   1.000
_cell.length_b   1.000
_cell.length_c   1.000
_cell.angle_alpha   90.00
_cell.angle_beta   90.00
_cell.angle_gamma   90.00
#
_symmetry.space_group_name_H-M   'P 1'
#
loop_
_entity.id
_entity.type
_entity.pdbx_description
1 polymer ?
#
loop_
_entity_poly.entity_id
_entity_poly.type
_entity_poly.pdbx_seq_one_letter_code
_entity_poly.pdbx_strand_id
1 'polypeptide(L)'
;MHTLWAKIERDPPPRPFKSDGCTGWVDEWRGVSIYSAGFFHDLKYWSGYPGEEVERLIADAELMIDVARRLNETAMAETMFHGVRVGGSEHLKTSFAWGFGRKPVNPKS
;
A
#
# COMPACT_ATOMS: atom_id res chain seq x y z
N MET A 1 2.02 -13.59 -3.43
CA MET A 1 0.53 -13.57 -3.47
C MET A 1 -0.09 -14.68 -2.62
N HIS A 2 0.25 -15.96 -2.80
CA HIS A 2 -0.33 -17.05 -1.98
C HIS A 2 -0.23 -16.83 -0.46
N THR A 3 0.89 -16.30 0.02
CA THR A 3 1.09 -15.96 1.44
C THR A 3 0.18 -14.83 1.93
N LEU A 4 -0.07 -13.82 1.11
CA LEU A 4 -0.96 -12.70 1.43
C LEU A 4 -2.42 -13.16 1.51
N TRP A 5 -2.87 -13.97 0.54
CA TRP A 5 -4.22 -14.52 0.55
C TRP A 5 -4.45 -15.41 1.78
N ALA A 6 -3.51 -16.30 2.10
CA ALA A 6 -3.60 -17.12 3.31
C ALA A 6 -3.60 -16.28 4.60
N LYS A 7 -2.88 -15.16 4.65
CA LYS A 7 -2.91 -14.21 5.78
C LYS A 7 -4.31 -13.59 5.92
N ILE A 8 -4.88 -13.09 4.83
CA ILE A 8 -6.19 -12.44 4.81
C ILE A 8 -7.32 -13.44 5.12
N GLU A 9 -7.28 -14.65 4.56
CA GLU A 9 -8.28 -15.68 4.83
C GLU A 9 -8.26 -16.14 6.29
N ARG A 10 -7.07 -16.26 6.88
CA ARG A 10 -6.92 -16.69 8.28
C ARG A 10 -7.39 -15.63 9.27
N ASP A 11 -7.10 -14.37 9.02
CA ASP A 11 -7.45 -13.25 9.90
C ASP A 11 -7.72 -11.98 9.09
N PRO A 12 -8.94 -11.83 8.53
CA PRO A 12 -9.28 -10.69 7.72
C PRO A 12 -9.40 -9.42 8.57
N PRO A 13 -8.86 -8.27 8.12
CA PRO A 13 -9.08 -7.00 8.78
C PRO A 13 -10.58 -6.69 8.96
N PRO A 14 -10.98 -6.09 10.09
CA PRO A 14 -12.38 -5.85 10.41
C PRO A 14 -13.06 -4.80 9.52
N ARG A 15 -12.28 -3.90 8.90
CA ARG A 15 -12.82 -2.89 7.97
C ARG A 15 -12.85 -3.45 6.56
N PRO A 16 -13.93 -3.24 5.78
CA PRO A 16 -13.95 -3.60 4.37
C PRO A 16 -12.75 -3.01 3.63
N PHE A 17 -12.18 -3.79 2.72
CA PHE A 17 -11.11 -3.30 1.87
C PHE A 17 -11.66 -2.22 0.93
N LYS A 18 -10.98 -1.08 0.89
CA LYS A 18 -11.21 0.00 -0.06
C LYS A 18 -9.83 0.47 -0.53
N SER A 19 -9.64 0.44 -1.84
CA SER A 19 -8.47 1.00 -2.52
C SER A 19 -8.97 2.10 -3.44
N ASP A 20 -8.27 3.21 -3.45
CA ASP A 20 -8.40 4.25 -4.47
C ASP A 20 -7.24 4.18 -5.49
N GLY A 21 -6.49 3.07 -5.51
CA GLY A 21 -5.38 2.83 -6.41
C GLY A 21 -4.08 3.42 -5.87
N CYS A 22 -3.54 4.40 -6.59
CA CYS A 22 -2.34 5.10 -6.14
C CYS A 22 -2.74 6.28 -5.26
N THR A 23 -3.10 6.06 -3.98
CA THR A 23 -3.50 7.15 -3.07
C THR A 23 -2.47 8.30 -3.09
N GLY A 24 -2.88 9.49 -3.54
CA GLY A 24 -2.02 10.67 -3.61
C GLY A 24 -1.07 10.71 -4.82
N TRP A 25 -1.25 9.83 -5.81
CA TRP A 25 -0.47 9.72 -7.03
C TRP A 25 -1.39 9.57 -8.25
N VAL A 26 -0.82 9.63 -9.45
CA VAL A 26 -1.55 9.42 -10.71
C VAL A 26 -1.73 7.92 -10.97
N ASP A 27 -2.87 7.52 -11.53
CA ASP A 27 -3.12 6.11 -11.90
C ASP A 27 -2.41 5.68 -13.19
N GLU A 28 -2.02 6.67 -13.99
CA GLU A 28 -1.32 6.49 -15.26
C GLU A 28 -0.15 7.49 -15.34
N TRP A 29 1.00 7.02 -15.82
CA TRP A 29 2.15 7.84 -16.12
C TRP A 29 2.60 7.61 -17.56
N ARG A 30 2.58 8.67 -18.38
CA ARG A 30 3.01 8.64 -19.78
C ARG A 30 2.32 7.53 -20.61
N GLY A 31 1.03 7.29 -20.42
CA GLY A 31 0.29 6.25 -21.14
C GLY A 31 0.42 4.84 -20.56
N VAL A 32 1.14 4.67 -19.45
CA VAL A 32 1.31 3.39 -18.76
C VAL A 32 0.58 3.40 -17.43
N SER A 33 -0.36 2.47 -17.25
CA SER A 33 -1.11 2.35 -16.00
C SER A 33 -0.26 1.74 -14.88
N ILE A 34 -0.20 2.45 -13.75
CA ILE A 34 0.41 2.00 -12.50
C ILE A 34 -0.63 1.67 -11.43
N TYR A 35 -1.91 1.88 -11.71
CA TYR A 35 -3.04 1.61 -10.81
C TYR A 35 -2.96 0.25 -10.11
N SER A 36 -2.70 -0.84 -10.84
CA SER A 36 -2.68 -2.17 -10.21
C SER A 36 -1.48 -2.38 -9.28
N ALA A 37 -0.38 -1.65 -9.46
CA ALA A 37 0.72 -1.65 -8.49
C ALA A 37 0.27 -1.01 -7.16
N GLY A 38 -0.43 0.13 -7.23
CA GLY A 38 -1.06 0.79 -6.08
C GLY A 38 -2.09 -0.10 -5.38
N PHE A 39 -3.01 -0.72 -6.15
CA PHE A 39 -4.01 -1.63 -5.61
C PHE A 39 -3.41 -2.79 -4.78
N PHE A 40 -2.33 -3.41 -5.28
CA PHE A 40 -1.66 -4.49 -4.53
C PHE A 40 -0.91 -3.98 -3.30
N HIS A 41 -0.38 -2.76 -3.34
CA HIS A 41 0.23 -2.11 -2.19
C HIS A 41 -0.81 -1.81 -1.11
N ASP A 42 -1.96 -1.24 -1.49
CA ASP A 42 -3.10 -0.99 -0.60
C ASP A 42 -3.57 -2.27 0.09
N LEU A 43 -3.63 -3.39 -0.64
CA LEU A 43 -4.06 -4.67 -0.08
C LEU A 43 -3.12 -5.17 1.03
N LYS A 44 -1.81 -4.96 0.85
CA LYS A 44 -0.80 -5.30 1.87
C LYS A 44 -0.90 -4.35 3.07
N TYR A 45 -1.03 -3.05 2.81
CA TYR A 45 -1.20 -2.04 3.84
C TYR A 45 -2.47 -2.25 4.66
N TRP A 46 -3.58 -2.58 4.02
CA TRP A 46 -4.85 -2.89 4.67
C TRP A 46 -4.75 -4.09 5.60
N SER A 47 -4.05 -5.14 5.18
CA SER A 47 -3.93 -6.41 5.91
C SER A 47 -2.78 -6.48 6.92
N GLY A 48 -1.85 -5.53 6.88
CA GLY A 48 -0.71 -5.41 7.78
C GLY A 48 -1.09 -5.37 9.27
N TYR A 49 -0.27 -5.98 10.13
CA TYR A 49 -0.43 -5.84 11.57
C TYR A 49 0.40 -4.65 12.09
N PRO A 50 -0.11 -3.91 13.09
CA PRO A 50 0.67 -2.85 13.74
C PRO A 50 2.04 -3.36 14.22
N GLY A 51 3.08 -2.56 14.05
CA GLY A 51 4.46 -2.91 14.39
C GLY A 51 5.22 -3.83 13.41
N GLU A 52 4.60 -4.29 12.30
CA GLU A 52 5.30 -5.08 11.26
C GLU A 52 6.11 -4.20 10.29
N GLU A 53 7.13 -3.49 10.79
CA GLU A 53 7.94 -2.58 9.95
C GLU A 53 8.68 -3.30 8.81
N VAL A 54 9.03 -4.58 8.98
CA VAL A 54 9.67 -5.39 7.93
C VAL A 54 8.70 -5.71 6.81
N GLU A 55 7.47 -6.13 7.13
CA GLU A 55 6.44 -6.41 6.12
C GLU A 55 6.04 -5.13 5.38
N ARG A 56 5.99 -4.00 6.09
CA ARG A 56 5.77 -2.69 5.48
C ARG A 56 6.86 -2.35 4.48
N LEU A 57 8.13 -2.51 4.87
CA LEU A 57 9.26 -2.27 3.98
C LEU A 57 9.22 -3.18 2.74
N ILE A 58 8.86 -4.45 2.91
CA ILE A 58 8.68 -5.40 1.79
C ILE A 58 7.58 -4.90 0.86
N ALA A 59 6.42 -4.49 1.39
CA ALA A 59 5.32 -3.97 0.60
C ALA A 59 5.74 -2.72 -0.20
N ASP A 60 6.46 -1.79 0.42
CA ASP A 60 6.97 -0.57 -0.21
C ASP A 60 7.98 -0.90 -1.32
N ALA A 61 8.90 -1.83 -1.08
CA ALA A 61 9.90 -2.26 -2.06
C ALA A 61 9.25 -2.99 -3.25
N GLU A 62 8.23 -3.81 -3.01
CA GLU A 62 7.48 -4.48 -4.08
C GLU A 62 6.72 -3.47 -4.96
N LEU A 63 6.18 -2.39 -4.39
CA LEU A 63 5.59 -1.28 -5.15
C LEU A 63 6.64 -0.63 -6.07
N MET A 64 7.81 -0.30 -5.52
CA MET A 64 8.91 0.28 -6.29
C MET A 64 9.30 -0.62 -7.47
N ILE A 65 9.48 -1.92 -7.23
CA ILE A 65 9.88 -2.89 -8.26
C ILE A 65 8.80 -3.00 -9.35
N ASP A 66 7.52 -3.07 -8.99
CA ASP A 66 6.44 -3.17 -9.98
C ASP A 66 6.34 -1.91 -10.84
N VAL A 67 6.36 -0.72 -10.23
CA VAL A 67 6.35 0.56 -10.95
C VAL A 67 7.56 0.69 -11.88
N ALA A 68 8.77 0.34 -11.41
CA ALA A 68 9.98 0.41 -12.21
C ALA A 68 9.92 -0.49 -13.44
N ARG A 69 9.37 -1.70 -13.28
CA ARG A 69 9.19 -2.66 -14.39
C ARG A 69 8.17 -2.19 -15.41
N ARG A 70 7.05 -1.60 -14.97
CA ARG A 70 5.99 -1.10 -15.85
C ARG A 70 6.45 0.10 -16.66
N LEU A 71 7.09 1.06 -16.01
CA LEU A 71 7.52 2.31 -16.64
C LEU A 71 8.86 2.17 -17.37
N ASN A 72 9.58 1.07 -17.14
CA ASN A 72 10.96 0.88 -17.59
C ASN A 72 11.87 2.07 -17.18
N GLU A 73 11.63 2.61 -15.98
CA GLU A 73 12.28 3.82 -15.44
C GLU A 73 12.26 3.76 -13.90
N THR A 74 13.34 4.19 -13.24
CA THR A 74 13.43 4.12 -11.77
C THR A 74 13.02 5.41 -11.06
N ALA A 75 13.11 6.58 -11.72
CA ALA A 75 12.89 7.86 -11.06
C ALA A 75 11.49 7.99 -10.41
N MET A 76 10.44 7.60 -11.14
CA MET A 76 9.08 7.59 -10.59
C MET A 76 8.92 6.56 -9.47
N ALA A 77 9.47 5.36 -9.66
CA ALA A 77 9.41 4.28 -8.67
C ALA A 77 10.08 4.65 -7.34
N GLU A 78 11.26 5.26 -7.40
CA GLU A 78 11.99 5.77 -6.23
C GLU A 78 11.21 6.89 -5.53
N THR A 79 10.58 7.78 -6.31
CA THR A 79 9.77 8.87 -5.75
C THR A 79 8.56 8.32 -5.00
N MET A 80 7.86 7.34 -5.59
CA MET A 80 6.73 6.65 -4.93
C MET A 80 7.19 5.91 -3.67
N PHE A 81 8.33 5.21 -3.73
CA PHE A 81 8.89 4.51 -2.57
C PHE A 81 9.14 5.44 -1.39
N HIS A 82 9.86 6.56 -1.59
CA HIS A 82 10.10 7.52 -0.53
C HIS A 82 8.80 8.14 0.00
N GLY A 83 7.84 8.41 -0.90
CA GLY A 83 6.51 8.88 -0.53
C GLY A 83 5.79 7.95 0.44
N VAL A 84 5.73 6.64 0.15
CA VAL A 84 5.06 5.66 1.03
C VAL A 84 5.86 5.38 2.31
N ARG A 85 7.21 5.42 2.25
CA ARG A 85 8.05 5.27 3.45
C ARG A 85 7.74 6.34 4.49
N VAL A 86 7.60 7.58 4.04
CA VAL A 86 7.31 8.74 4.90
C VAL A 86 5.83 8.76 5.27
N GLY A 87 4.92 8.79 4.28
CA GLY A 87 3.48 9.03 4.49
C GLY A 87 2.68 7.82 4.99
N GLY A 88 3.20 6.61 4.80
CA GLY A 88 2.54 5.35 5.12
C GLY A 88 2.81 4.81 6.52
N SER A 89 3.62 5.49 7.33
CA SER A 89 3.90 5.09 8.72
C SER A 89 2.62 5.02 9.55
N GLU A 90 2.48 3.98 10.38
CA GLU A 90 1.33 3.83 11.28
C GLU A 90 1.21 4.97 12.31
N HIS A 91 2.32 5.64 12.63
CA HIS A 91 2.38 6.81 13.50
C HIS A 91 1.76 8.05 12.88
N LEU A 92 1.69 8.10 11.54
CA LEU A 92 0.92 9.12 10.85
C LEU A 92 -0.57 8.74 10.89
N LYS A 93 -1.40 9.70 11.26
CA LYS A 93 -2.86 9.54 11.29
C LYS A 93 -3.49 9.61 9.89
N THR A 94 -2.76 9.21 8.85
CA THR A 94 -3.24 9.15 7.48
C THR A 94 -4.24 8.00 7.32
N SER A 95 -5.22 8.17 6.44
CA SER A 95 -6.26 7.17 6.16
C SER A 95 -5.71 5.89 5.51
N PHE A 96 -4.54 5.99 4.86
CA PHE A 96 -3.87 4.95 4.13
C PHE A 96 -2.61 4.41 4.85
N ALA A 97 -2.39 4.76 6.12
CA ALA A 97 -1.25 4.26 6.88
C ALA A 97 -1.25 2.73 7.01
N TRP A 98 -0.09 2.13 7.26
CA TRP A 98 0.04 0.70 7.52
C TRP A 98 -0.99 0.20 8.54
N GLY A 99 -1.62 -0.94 8.23
CA GLY A 99 -2.66 -1.56 9.03
C GLY A 99 -3.98 -0.80 9.07
N PHE A 100 -4.28 0.11 8.13
CA PHE A 100 -5.51 0.93 8.17
C PHE A 100 -6.80 0.11 8.21
N GLY A 101 -6.80 -1.13 7.70
CA GLY A 101 -7.91 -2.07 7.79
C GLY A 101 -8.21 -2.54 9.22
N ARG A 102 -7.22 -2.43 10.11
CA ARG A 102 -7.27 -2.86 11.52
C ARG A 102 -7.39 -1.69 12.50
N LYS A 103 -7.23 -0.43 12.04
CA LYS A 103 -7.42 0.76 12.89
C LYS A 103 -8.90 0.86 13.33
N PRO A 104 -9.18 1.26 14.59
CA PRO A 104 -10.56 1.49 15.03
C PRO A 104 -11.25 2.53 14.14
N VAL A 105 -12.50 2.27 13.75
CA VAL A 105 -13.34 3.30 13.12
C VAL A 105 -13.60 4.36 14.19
N ASN A 106 -13.03 5.54 14.02
CA ASN A 106 -13.34 6.65 14.90
C ASN A 106 -14.77 7.09 14.55
N PRO A 107 -15.77 7.01 15.44
CA PRO A 107 -17.18 7.22 15.11
C PRO A 107 -17.55 8.67 14.72
N LYS A 108 -16.56 9.52 14.42
CA LYS A 108 -16.71 10.94 14.10
C LYS A 108 -16.12 11.35 12.75
N SER A 109 -15.72 10.40 11.88
CA SER A 109 -15.23 10.67 10.52
C SER A 109 -16.30 10.44 9.47
#